data_AF-A0A944KMJ8-F1
#
_entry.id   AF-A0A944KMJ8-F1
#
_cell.length_a   1.000
_cell.length_b   1.000
_cell.length_c   1.000
_cell.angle_alpha   90.00
_cell.angle_beta   90.00
_cell.angle_gamma   90.00
#
_symmetry.space_group_name_H-M   'P 1'
#
loop_
_entity.id
_entity.type
_entity.pdbx_description
1 polymer ?
#
loop_
_entity_poly.entity_id
_entity_poly.type
_entity_poly.pdbx_seq_one_letter_code
_entity_poly.pdbx_strand_id
1 'polypeptide(L)'
;MRDSLFPVMSVALLVLTAAGIVWRARNKRWVHNAQLALNAQPRLSLILPVFLVLGAAVTVFLGVGSLEAGFTPGFGFFALALDALLIVGFTVWIARRPFPMD
;
A
#
# COMPACT_ATOMS: atom_id res chain seq x y z
N MET A 1 13.26 -16.28 -18.35
CA MET A 1 11.86 -15.88 -18.10
C MET A 1 11.47 -16.04 -16.63
N ARG A 2 11.74 -17.19 -15.98
CA ARG A 2 11.36 -17.43 -14.57
C ARG A 2 11.96 -16.43 -13.58
N ASP A 3 13.18 -15.97 -13.83
CA ASP A 3 13.89 -15.02 -12.95
C ASP A 3 13.30 -13.61 -12.97
N SER A 4 12.57 -13.25 -14.04
CA SER A 4 11.94 -11.93 -14.16
C SER A 4 10.49 -11.93 -13.65
N LEU A 5 9.91 -13.09 -13.33
CA LEU A 5 8.50 -13.18 -12.94
C LEU A 5 8.24 -12.43 -11.63
N PHE A 6 9.09 -12.59 -10.63
CA PHE A 6 8.90 -11.93 -9.34
C PHE A 6 8.81 -10.39 -9.46
N PRO A 7 9.82 -9.68 -10.02
CA PRO A 7 9.74 -8.23 -10.15
C PRO A 7 8.59 -7.77 -11.05
N VAL A 8 8.29 -8.50 -12.13
CA VAL A 8 7.15 -8.18 -13.02
C VAL A 8 5.82 -8.30 -12.27
N MET A 9 5.62 -9.37 -11.50
CA MET A 9 4.41 -9.58 -10.71
C MET A 9 4.26 -8.54 -9.60
N SER A 10 5.35 -8.16 -8.93
CA SER A 10 5.34 -7.10 -7.93
C SER A 10 4.95 -5.74 -8.53
N VAL A 11 5.45 -5.41 -9.72
CA VAL A 11 5.05 -4.19 -10.44
C VAL A 11 3.60 -4.26 -10.90
N ALA A 12 3.16 -5.40 -11.42
CA ALA A 12 1.77 -5.60 -11.82
C ALA A 12 0.82 -5.40 -10.64
N LEU A 13 1.17 -5.94 -9.46
CA LEU A 13 0.41 -5.74 -8.24
C LEU A 13 0.33 -4.26 -7.86
N LEU A 14 1.47 -3.56 -7.84
CA LEU A 14 1.52 -2.12 -7.58
C LEU A 14 0.59 -1.31 -8.52
N VAL A 15 0.62 -1.62 -9.82
CA VAL A 15 -0.22 -0.96 -10.82
C VAL A 15 -1.71 -1.23 -10.56
N LEU A 16 -2.07 -2.48 -10.25
CA LEU A 16 -3.45 -2.85 -9.94
C LEU A 16 -3.95 -2.16 -8.66
N THR A 17 -3.12 -2.09 -7.62
CA THR A 17 -3.43 -1.36 -6.39
C THR A 17 -3.64 0.13 -6.68
N ALA A 18 -2.73 0.76 -7.41
CA ALA A 18 -2.85 2.18 -7.79
C ALA A 18 -4.12 2.45 -8.59
N ALA A 19 -4.43 1.60 -9.59
CA ALA A 19 -5.65 1.70 -10.37
C ALA A 19 -6.90 1.53 -9.49
N GLY A 20 -6.89 0.57 -8.57
CA GLY A 20 -7.96 0.35 -7.60
C GLY A 20 -8.17 1.55 -6.68
N ILE A 21 -7.09 2.15 -6.18
CA ILE A 21 -7.13 3.37 -5.37
C ILE A 21 -7.74 4.53 -6.16
N VAL A 22 -7.27 4.78 -7.40
CA VAL A 22 -7.82 5.84 -8.25
C VAL A 22 -9.30 5.61 -8.53
N TRP A 23 -9.70 4.38 -8.82
CA TRP A 23 -11.09 4.02 -9.05
C TRP A 23 -11.96 4.26 -7.81
N ARG A 24 -11.50 3.84 -6.62
CA ARG A 24 -12.19 4.08 -5.35
C ARG A 24 -12.26 5.57 -4.98
N ALA A 25 -11.18 6.31 -5.20
CA ALA A 25 -11.10 7.74 -4.90
C ALA A 25 -12.10 8.58 -5.71
N ARG A 26 -12.51 8.11 -6.89
CA ARG A 26 -13.54 8.76 -7.72
C ARG A 26 -14.96 8.59 -7.15
N ASN A 27 -15.20 7.58 -6.31
CA ASN A 27 -16.52 7.32 -5.73
C ASN A 27 -16.67 8.05 -4.39
N LYS A 28 -17.28 9.25 -4.42
CA LYS A 28 -17.48 10.10 -3.24
C LYS A 28 -18.22 9.40 -2.09
N ARG A 29 -19.25 8.61 -2.41
CA ARG A 29 -20.03 7.86 -1.40
C ARG A 29 -19.18 6.80 -0.71
N TRP A 30 -18.34 6.11 -1.47
CA TRP A 30 -17.42 5.12 -0.91
C TRP A 30 -16.38 5.78 0.01
N VAL A 31 -15.76 6.89 -0.44
CA VAL A 31 -14.75 7.61 0.36
C VAL A 31 -15.35 8.14 1.66
N HIS A 32 -16.58 8.69 1.60
CA HIS A 32 -17.30 9.16 2.77
C HIS A 32 -17.55 8.02 3.78
N ASN A 33 -18.08 6.88 3.32
CA ASN A 33 -18.31 5.72 4.19
C ASN A 33 -16.99 5.19 4.79
N ALA A 34 -15.91 5.17 4.01
CA ALA A 34 -14.59 4.77 4.48
C ALA A 34 -14.06 5.73 5.55
N GLN A 35 -14.24 7.04 5.37
CA GLN A 35 -13.88 8.04 6.38
C GLN A 35 -14.67 7.86 7.68
N LEU A 36 -15.99 7.61 7.60
CA LEU A 36 -16.81 7.34 8.79
C LEU A 36 -16.34 6.07 9.51
N ALA A 37 -16.03 4.99 8.77
CA ALA A 37 -15.51 3.75 9.36
C ALA A 37 -14.18 3.97 10.08
N LEU A 38 -13.26 4.73 9.48
CA LEU A 38 -11.97 5.05 10.09
C LEU A 38 -12.12 5.86 11.39
N ASN A 39 -13.12 6.75 11.44
CA ASN A 39 -13.40 7.57 12.63
C ASN A 39 -14.21 6.83 13.71
N ALA A 40 -15.06 5.87 13.33
CA ALA A 40 -15.83 5.09 14.30
C ALA A 40 -14.95 4.22 15.19
N GLN A 41 -13.84 3.71 14.65
CA GLN A 41 -12.90 2.86 15.37
C GLN A 41 -11.44 3.29 15.12
N PRO A 42 -11.00 4.41 15.70
CA PRO A 42 -9.71 5.01 15.35
C PRO A 42 -8.52 4.11 15.70
N ARG A 43 -8.59 3.38 16.82
CA ARG A 43 -7.51 2.46 17.24
C ARG A 43 -7.41 1.23 16.35
N LEU A 44 -8.54 0.59 16.05
CA LEU A 44 -8.57 -0.60 15.19
C LEU A 44 -8.17 -0.26 13.75
N SER A 45 -8.53 0.93 13.28
CA SER A 45 -8.16 1.44 11.96
C SER A 45 -6.66 1.65 11.78
N LEU A 46 -5.88 1.75 12.87
CA LEU A 46 -4.42 1.86 12.80
C LEU A 46 -3.72 0.52 12.63
N ILE A 47 -4.38 -0.60 12.94
CA ILE A 47 -3.77 -1.93 12.92
C ILE A 47 -3.21 -2.25 11.53
N LEU A 48 -4.05 -2.13 10.49
CA LEU A 48 -3.65 -2.43 9.12
C LEU A 48 -2.51 -1.51 8.62
N PRO A 49 -2.59 -0.16 8.75
CA PRO A 49 -1.49 0.73 8.41
C PRO A 49 -0.18 0.39 9.12
N VAL A 50 -0.21 0.06 10.41
CA VAL A 50 0.99 -0.32 11.16
C VAL A 50 1.61 -1.59 10.58
N PHE A 51 0.81 -2.62 10.32
CA PHE A 51 1.32 -3.85 9.70
C PHE A 51 1.85 -3.63 8.29
N LEU A 52 1.23 -2.74 7.50
CA LEU A 52 1.73 -2.39 6.16
C LEU A 52 3.07 -1.64 6.23
N VAL A 53 3.24 -0.72 7.18
CA VAL A 53 4.51 -0.01 7.39
C VAL A 53 5.61 -0.99 7.83
N LEU A 54 5.32 -1.89 8.78
CA LEU A 54 6.26 -2.92 9.20
C LEU A 54 6.59 -3.87 8.05
N GLY A 55 5.59 -4.29 7.28
CA GLY A 55 5.77 -5.12 6.09
C GLY A 55 6.64 -4.43 5.03
N ALA A 56 6.42 -3.13 4.78
CA ALA A 56 7.23 -2.34 3.87
C ALA A 56 8.70 -2.24 4.32
N ALA A 57 8.94 -2.10 5.64
CA ALA A 57 10.30 -2.10 6.18
C ALA A 57 10.98 -3.46 5.95
N VAL A 58 10.28 -4.56 6.26
CA VAL A 58 10.79 -5.93 6.05
C VAL A 58 11.10 -6.18 4.57
N THR A 59 10.21 -5.80 3.65
CA THR A 59 10.47 -6.00 2.22
C THR A 59 11.66 -5.17 1.73
N VAL A 60 11.85 -3.95 2.24
CA VAL A 60 13.06 -3.16 1.93
C VAL A 60 14.32 -3.90 2.40
N PHE A 61 14.36 -4.41 3.62
CA PHE A 61 15.50 -5.20 4.11
C PHE A 61 15.76 -6.45 3.25
N LEU A 62 14.70 -7.18 2.87
CA LEU A 62 14.81 -8.33 1.97
C LEU A 62 15.33 -7.92 0.58
N GLY A 63 14.88 -6.79 0.05
CA GLY A 63 15.34 -6.24 -1.22
C GLY A 63 16.84 -5.93 -1.19
N VAL A 64 17.28 -5.20 -0.16
CA VAL A 64 18.70 -4.87 0.03
C VAL A 64 19.54 -6.14 0.17
N GLY A 65 19.19 -7.03 1.10
CA GLY A 65 19.94 -8.27 1.32
C GLY A 65 19.97 -9.19 0.09
N SER A 66 18.89 -9.21 -0.71
CA SER A 66 18.86 -9.97 -1.96
C SER A 66 19.83 -9.39 -3.00
N LEU A 67 19.87 -8.07 -3.15
CA LEU A 67 20.77 -7.42 -4.09
C LEU A 67 22.24 -7.57 -3.68
N GLU A 68 22.54 -7.48 -2.38
CA GLU A 68 23.89 -7.75 -1.84
C GLU A 68 24.33 -9.20 -2.10
N ALA A 69 23.40 -10.16 -2.05
CA ALA A 69 23.65 -11.57 -2.39
C ALA A 69 23.74 -11.83 -3.92
N GLY A 70 23.66 -10.81 -4.77
CA GLY A 70 23.70 -10.94 -6.23
C GLY A 70 22.38 -11.41 -6.86
N PHE A 71 21.29 -11.51 -6.08
CA PHE A 71 19.97 -11.91 -6.59
C PHE A 71 19.25 -10.70 -7.19
N THR A 72 19.52 -10.47 -8.49
CA THR A 72 18.95 -9.36 -9.27
C THR A 72 17.40 -9.27 -9.19
N PRO A 73 16.63 -10.37 -9.19
CA PRO A 73 15.17 -10.26 -9.06
C PRO A 73 14.68 -9.62 -7.75
N GLY A 74 15.56 -9.46 -6.74
CA GLY A 74 15.29 -8.78 -5.48
C GLY A 74 14.70 -7.37 -5.62
N PHE A 75 14.83 -6.72 -6.79
CA PHE A 75 14.12 -5.46 -7.09
C PHE A 75 12.60 -5.53 -6.88
N GLY A 76 11.99 -6.71 -7.02
CA GLY A 76 10.55 -6.88 -6.79
C GLY A 76 10.11 -6.54 -5.36
N PHE A 77 10.99 -6.66 -4.37
CA PHE A 77 10.68 -6.31 -2.99
C PHE A 77 10.45 -4.81 -2.79
N PHE A 78 11.15 -3.95 -3.54
CA PHE A 78 10.94 -2.50 -3.47
C PHE A 78 9.60 -2.07 -4.05
N ALA A 79 9.14 -2.74 -5.12
CA ALA A 79 7.80 -2.52 -5.66
C ALA A 79 6.71 -2.93 -4.65
N LEU A 80 6.88 -4.04 -3.93
CA LEU A 80 5.97 -4.44 -2.85
C LEU A 80 6.01 -3.47 -1.65
N ALA A 81 7.18 -2.95 -1.30
CA ALA A 81 7.31 -1.92 -0.27
C ALA A 81 6.53 -0.66 -0.65
N LEU A 82 6.69 -0.20 -1.90
CA LEU A 82 5.97 0.96 -2.41
C LEU A 82 4.46 0.72 -2.46
N ASP A 83 4.01 -0.49 -2.81
CA ASP A 83 2.60 -0.87 -2.81
C ASP A 83 1.96 -0.73 -1.41
N ALA A 84 2.63 -1.26 -0.39
CA ALA A 84 2.19 -1.12 1.00
C ALA A 84 2.12 0.35 1.44
N LEU A 85 3.13 1.17 1.09
CA LEU A 85 3.13 2.60 1.40
C LEU A 85 2.05 3.38 0.65
N LEU A 86 1.70 2.95 -0.57
CA LEU A 86 0.62 3.57 -1.34
C LEU A 86 -0.74 3.37 -0.66
N ILE A 87 -1.01 2.16 -0.14
CA ILE A 87 -2.23 1.85 0.62
C ILE A 87 -2.26 2.67 1.93
N VAL A 88 -1.14 2.78 2.64
CA VAL A 88 -1.01 3.60 3.86
C VAL A 88 -1.30 5.07 3.54
N GLY A 89 -0.67 5.62 2.50
CA GLY A 89 -0.87 7.00 2.05
C GLY A 89 -2.33 7.28 1.69
N PHE A 90 -2.99 6.35 1.00
CA PHE A 90 -4.40 6.48 0.68
C PHE A 90 -5.30 6.47 1.93
N THR A 91 -5.04 5.56 2.88
CA THR A 91 -5.74 5.51 4.16
C THR A 91 -5.60 6.83 4.94
N VAL A 92 -4.37 7.36 5.01
CA VAL A 92 -4.09 8.65 5.66
C VAL A 92 -4.79 9.81 4.96
N TRP A 93 -4.81 9.81 3.62
CA TRP A 93 -5.51 10.82 2.85
C TRP A 93 -7.03 10.82 3.12
N ILE A 94 -7.66 9.64 3.22
CA ILE A 94 -9.08 9.53 3.61
C ILE A 94 -9.28 10.07 5.04
N ALA A 95 -8.44 9.64 5.99
CA ALA A 95 -8.56 10.05 7.39
C ALA A 95 -8.39 11.57 7.60
N ARG A 96 -7.59 12.23 6.75
CA ARG A 96 -7.34 13.69 6.80
C ARG A 96 -8.36 14.52 6.04
N ARG A 97 -9.35 13.91 5.37
CA ARG A 97 -10.42 14.68 4.73
C ARG A 97 -11.18 15.50 5.80
N PRO A 98 -11.63 16.71 5.48
CA PRO A 98 -12.50 17.46 6.38
C PRO A 98 -13.73 16.62 6.69
N PHE A 99 -14.19 16.66 7.94
CA PHE A 99 -15.44 16.02 8.31
C PHE A 99 -16.57 16.68 7.50
N PRO A 100 -17.47 15.90 6.90
CA PRO A 100 -18.69 16.45 6.31
C PRO A 100 -19.44 17.18 7.42
N MET A 101 -19.57 18.50 7.27
CA MET A 101 -20.44 19.32 8.09
C MET A 101 -21.83 19.25 7.46
N ASP A 102 -22.53 18.17 7.77
CA ASP A 102 -23.97 18.08 7.57
C ASP A 102 -24.66 18.56 8.85
#